data_AF-A0A1I5T0W5-F1
#
_entry.id   AF-A0A1I5T0W5-F1
#
_cell.length_a   1.000
_cell.length_b   1.000
_cell.length_c   1.000
_cell.angle_alpha   90.00
_cell.angle_beta   90.00
_cell.angle_gamma   90.00
#
_symmetry.space_group_name_H-M   'P 1'
#
loop_
_entity.id
_entity.type
_entity.pdbx_description
1 polymer ?
#
loop_
_entity_poly.entity_id
_entity_poly.type
_entity_poly.pdbx_seq_one_letter_code
_entity_poly.pdbx_strand_id
1 'polypeptide(L)'
;MLGLACTQKVYLACGSTDMRKSIDSLAAIVQQSFALDPFGAALFVFCNKSRDKIKILQWDHNGFWLYYKRLEKGKFDWSKGGTGTAEIA
;
A
#
# COMPACT_ATOMS: atom_id res chain seq x y z
N MET A 1 -15.53 -9.44 -12.60
CA MET A 1 -15.51 -9.61 -14.08
C MET A 1 -14.05 -9.75 -14.51
N LEU A 2 -13.68 -10.75 -15.32
CA LEU A 2 -12.28 -10.97 -15.77
C LEU A 2 -11.93 -9.91 -16.85
N GLY A 3 -11.66 -8.69 -16.40
CA GLY A 3 -11.11 -7.62 -17.24
C GLY A 3 -9.64 -7.92 -17.53
N LEU A 4 -9.33 -8.08 -18.81
CA LEU A 4 -7.97 -8.18 -19.33
C LEU A 4 -7.12 -7.02 -18.80
N ALA A 5 -6.12 -7.36 -17.97
CA ALA A 5 -4.93 -6.59 -17.59
C ALA A 5 -5.08 -5.06 -17.68
N CYS A 6 -5.87 -4.46 -16.78
CA CYS A 6 -5.59 -3.06 -16.46
C CYS A 6 -4.23 -3.03 -15.78
N THR A 7 -3.27 -2.27 -16.31
CA THR A 7 -2.03 -1.97 -15.59
C THR A 7 -2.42 -1.29 -14.29
N GLN A 8 -2.47 -2.08 -13.22
CA GLN A 8 -2.93 -1.66 -11.91
C GLN A 8 -1.83 -0.76 -11.34
N LYS A 9 -2.13 0.53 -11.22
CA LYS A 9 -1.15 1.48 -10.68
C LYS A 9 -0.71 1.03 -9.29
N VAL A 10 0.59 1.07 -9.04
CA VAL A 10 1.15 0.72 -7.72
C VAL A 10 1.77 1.94 -7.09
N TYR A 11 1.21 2.35 -5.94
CA TYR A 11 1.74 3.42 -5.12
C TYR A 11 2.46 2.85 -3.90
N LEU A 12 3.70 3.24 -3.72
CA LEU A 12 4.54 2.89 -2.58
C LEU A 12 4.48 4.04 -1.56
N ALA A 13 4.07 3.75 -0.33
CA ALA A 13 4.18 4.71 0.78
C ALA A 13 5.66 4.91 1.16
N CYS A 14 6.24 6.06 0.81
CA CYS A 14 7.61 6.38 1.15
C CYS A 14 7.79 6.49 2.68
N GLY A 15 8.94 6.04 3.18
CA GLY A 15 9.22 5.99 4.61
C GLY A 15 8.61 4.77 5.31
N SER A 16 8.04 4.96 6.49
CA SER A 16 7.50 3.86 7.30
C SER A 16 6.09 4.13 7.80
N THR A 17 5.25 3.10 7.79
CA THR A 17 3.87 3.13 8.25
C THR A 17 3.70 2.25 9.49
N ASP A 18 2.85 2.69 10.42
CA ASP A 18 2.45 1.88 11.56
C ASP A 18 1.55 0.71 11.12
N MET A 19 2.09 -0.51 11.18
CA MET A 19 1.39 -1.74 10.75
C MET A 19 0.25 -2.17 11.69
N ARG A 20 0.02 -1.48 12.80
CA ARG A 20 -1.19 -1.67 13.64
C ARG A 20 -2.45 -1.12 12.95
N LYS A 21 -2.29 -0.22 11.98
CA LYS A 21 -3.41 0.32 11.18
C LYS A 21 -4.06 -0.77 10.34
N SER A 22 -5.38 -0.84 10.38
CA SER A 22 -6.22 -1.70 9.54
C SER A 22 -6.72 -0.94 8.31
N ILE A 23 -7.67 -1.52 7.58
CA ILE A 23 -8.22 -1.03 6.31
C ILE A 23 -8.57 0.46 6.36
N ASP A 24 -9.48 0.89 7.25
CA ASP A 24 -9.98 2.28 7.26
C ASP A 24 -8.88 3.29 7.56
N SER A 25 -7.96 2.94 8.47
CA SER A 25 -6.83 3.78 8.81
C SER A 25 -5.81 3.90 7.67
N LEU A 26 -5.64 2.85 6.86
CA LEU A 26 -4.76 2.88 5.70
C LEU A 26 -5.42 3.61 4.53
N ALA A 27 -6.73 3.42 4.31
CA ALA A 27 -7.50 4.17 3.32
C ALA A 27 -7.50 5.67 3.63
N ALA A 28 -7.61 6.05 4.91
CA ALA A 28 -7.47 7.44 5.34
C ALA A 28 -6.09 8.03 5.01
N ILE A 29 -5.01 7.25 5.12
CA ILE A 29 -3.67 7.71 4.70
C ILE A 29 -3.64 7.95 3.19
N VAL A 30 -4.18 7.03 2.39
CA VAL A 30 -4.27 7.20 0.92
C VAL A 30 -5.02 8.48 0.57
N GLN A 31 -6.18 8.70 1.18
CA GLN A 31 -7.00 9.86 0.87
C GLN A 31 -6.40 11.17 1.39
N GLN A 32 -5.91 11.20 2.62
CA GLN A 32 -5.52 12.46 3.28
C GLN A 32 -4.05 12.81 3.08
N SER A 33 -3.16 11.82 3.11
CA SER A 33 -1.72 12.06 3.00
C SER A 33 -1.24 11.98 1.55
N PHE A 34 -1.82 11.11 0.74
CA PHE A 34 -1.43 10.93 -0.66
C PHE A 34 -2.33 11.69 -1.64
N ALA A 35 -3.48 12.20 -1.18
CA ALA A 35 -4.49 12.84 -2.03
C ALA A 35 -4.92 11.96 -3.21
N LEU A 36 -4.97 10.63 -2.99
CA LEU A 36 -5.37 9.63 -3.97
C LEU A 36 -6.71 8.99 -3.57
N ASP A 37 -7.40 8.39 -4.55
CA ASP A 37 -8.65 7.67 -4.30
C ASP A 37 -8.35 6.21 -3.85
N PRO A 38 -8.67 5.83 -2.60
CA PRO A 38 -8.49 4.45 -2.14
C PRO A 38 -9.46 3.46 -2.80
N PHE A 39 -10.55 3.93 -3.40
CA PHE A 39 -11.56 3.10 -4.09
C PHE A 39 -11.23 2.86 -5.57
N GLY A 40 -10.15 3.45 -6.07
CA GLY A 40 -9.67 3.24 -7.43
C GLY A 40 -9.01 1.87 -7.63
N ALA A 41 -8.73 1.53 -8.89
CA ALA A 41 -8.05 0.29 -9.27
C ALA A 41 -6.52 0.32 -9.02
N ALA A 42 -6.08 0.95 -7.94
CA ALA A 42 -4.67 1.05 -7.57
C ALA A 42 -4.34 0.14 -6.38
N LEU A 43 -3.07 -0.25 -6.28
CA LEU A 43 -2.52 -0.91 -5.09
C LEU A 43 -1.73 0.10 -4.27
N PHE A 44 -1.98 0.12 -2.97
CA PHE A 44 -1.23 0.96 -2.03
C PHE A 44 -0.39 0.08 -1.12
N VAL A 45 0.93 0.16 -1.26
CA VAL A 45 1.89 -0.67 -0.54
C VAL A 45 2.49 0.12 0.60
N PHE A 46 2.39 -0.42 1.81
CA PHE A 46 2.93 0.16 3.03
C PHE A 46 3.98 -0.75 3.63
N CYS A 47 5.03 -0.18 4.22
CA CYS A 47 6.09 -0.94 4.89
C CYS A 47 6.33 -0.42 6.29
N ASN A 48 6.71 -1.31 7.21
CA ASN A 48 7.05 -0.92 8.56
C ASN A 48 8.48 -0.38 8.68
N LYS A 49 8.80 0.24 9.83
CA LYS A 49 10.13 0.80 10.09
C LYS A 49 11.27 -0.24 10.03
N SER A 50 11.02 -1.48 10.47
CA SER A 50 12.01 -2.56 10.42
C SER A 50 12.21 -3.14 9.02
N ARG A 51 11.32 -2.82 8.08
CA ARG A 51 11.23 -3.34 6.71
C ARG A 51 11.09 -4.86 6.63
N ASP A 52 10.50 -5.48 7.65
CA ASP A 52 10.20 -6.91 7.68
C ASP A 52 8.71 -7.20 7.42
N LYS A 53 7.86 -6.17 7.35
CA LYS A 53 6.42 -6.29 7.14
C LYS A 53 5.93 -5.34 6.06
N ILE A 54 5.05 -5.83 5.21
CA ILE A 54 4.28 -5.02 4.27
C ILE A 54 2.79 -5.29 4.38
N LYS A 55 2.00 -4.26 4.10
CA LYS A 55 0.57 -4.35 3.81
C LYS A 55 0.29 -3.81 2.42
N ILE A 56 -0.59 -4.47 1.68
CA ILE A 56 -1.07 -3.99 0.39
C ILE A 56 -2.57 -3.79 0.51
N LEU A 57 -3.03 -2.55 0.35
CA LEU A 57 -4.44 -2.19 0.33
C LEU A 57 -4.92 -2.12 -1.13
N GLN A 58 -6.04 -2.77 -1.41
CA GLN A 58 -6.67 -2.80 -2.73
C GLN A 58 -8.18 -2.72 -2.56
N TRP A 59 -8.85 -1.84 -3.31
CA TRP A 59 -10.29 -1.94 -3.50
C TRP A 59 -10.61 -2.89 -4.65
N ASP A 60 -11.57 -3.79 -4.43
CA ASP A 60 -12.07 -4.73 -5.42
C ASP A 60 -13.60 -4.80 -5.36
N HIS A 61 -14.26 -4.40 -6.45
CA HIS A 61 -15.71 -4.37 -6.68
C HIS A 61 -16.55 -3.76 -5.53
N ASN A 62 -16.68 -4.46 -4.40
CA ASN A 62 -17.53 -4.09 -3.26
C ASN A 62 -16.78 -4.05 -1.90
N GLY A 63 -15.45 -4.22 -1.87
CA GLY A 63 -14.73 -4.27 -0.61
C GLY A 63 -13.22 -4.07 -0.73
N PHE A 64 -12.59 -3.88 0.42
CA PHE A 64 -11.14 -3.80 0.52
C PHE A 64 -10.51 -5.18 0.77
N TRP A 65 -9.48 -5.48 -0.02
CA TRP A 65 -8.50 -6.50 0.30
C TRP A 65 -7.32 -5.87 1.05
N LEU A 66 -6.83 -6.59 2.05
CA LEU A 66 -5.63 -6.24 2.78
C LEU A 66 -4.67 -7.43 2.83
N TYR A 67 -3.68 -7.43 1.94
CA TYR A 67 -2.63 -8.44 1.96
C TYR A 67 -1.61 -8.09 3.03
N TYR A 68 -1.17 -9.09 3.81
CA TYR A 68 -0.15 -8.91 4.83
C TYR A 68 0.95 -9.92 4.64
N LYS A 69 2.20 -9.44 4.52
CA LYS A 69 3.38 -10.30 4.43
C LYS A 69 4.39 -9.88 5.48
N ARG A 70 4.84 -10.85 6.27
CA ARG A 70 5.94 -10.73 7.22
C ARG A 70 7.09 -11.63 6.79
N LEU A 71 8.30 -11.11 6.81
CA LEU A 71 9.52 -11.88 6.64
C LEU A 71 9.98 -12.37 8.01
N GLU A 72 10.28 -13.65 8.12
CA GLU A 72 10.91 -14.20 9.34
C GLU A 72 12.42 -13.87 9.39
N LYS A 73 13.05 -13.64 8.23
CA LYS A 73 14.43 -13.17 8.09
C LYS A 73 14.56 -12.24 6.88
N GLY A 74 15.47 -11.26 6.98
CA GLY A 74 15.75 -10.30 5.91
C GLY A 74 14.91 -9.03 5.99
N LYS A 75 15.01 -8.20 4.95
CA LYS A 75 14.29 -6.92 4.84
C LYS A 75 13.84 -6.71 3.40
N PHE A 76 12.69 -6.10 3.22
CA PHE A 76 12.27 -5.56 1.95
C PHE A 76 13.22 -4.43 1.55
N ASP A 77 13.54 -4.37 0.25
CA ASP A 77 14.14 -3.16 -0.30
C ASP A 77 13.04 -2.09 -0.36
N TRP A 78 13.32 -0.97 0.28
CA TRP A 78 12.33 0.10 0.48
C TRP A 78 13.06 1.42 0.43
N SER A 79 12.57 2.33 -0.41
CA SER A 79 13.16 3.66 -0.56
C SER A 79 13.06 4.41 0.78
N LYS A 80 14.22 4.85 1.29
CA LYS A 80 14.31 5.66 2.52
C LYS A 80 14.04 7.15 2.26
N GLY A 81 13.87 7.56 1.01
CA GLY A 81 13.79 8.96 0.61
C GLY A 81 12.35 9.46 0.57
N GLY A 82 12.04 10.46 1.40
CA GLY A 82 10.81 11.26 1.32
C GLY A 82 9.66 10.80 2.23
N THR A 83 8.95 11.78 2.80
CA THR A 83 7.59 11.59 3.31
C THR A 83 6.62 11.77 2.14
N GLY A 84 5.91 10.71 1.75
CA GLY A 84 4.98 10.80 0.61
C GLY A 84 4.62 9.44 -0.01
N THR A 85 4.23 9.48 -1.28
CA THR A 85 3.85 8.33 -2.12
C THR A 85 4.66 8.38 -3.42
N ALA A 86 5.08 7.21 -3.92
CA ALA A 86 5.74 7.07 -5.22
C ALA A 86 4.96 6.08 -6.09
N GLU A 87 4.55 6.50 -7.30
CA GLU A 87 4.02 5.60 -8.33
C GLU A 87 5.18 4.79 -8.93
N ILE A 88 5.11 3.46 -8.89
CA ILE A 88 6.21 2.58 -9.31
C ILE A 88 5.85 1.65 -10.47
N ALA A 89 4.58 1.58 -10.87
CA ALA A 89 4.07 0.84 -12.03
C ALA A 89 2.66 1.34 -12.38
#